data_AF-A0A970KDS0-F1
#
_entry.id   AF-A0A970KDS0-F1
#
_cell.length_a   1.000
_cell.length_b   1.000
_cell.length_c   1.000
_cell.angle_alpha   90.00
_cell.angle_beta   90.00
_cell.angle_gamma   90.00
#
_symmetry.space_group_name_H-M   'P 1'
#
loop_
_entity.id
_entity.type
_entity.pdbx_description
1 polymer ?
#
loop_
_entity_poly.entity_id
_entity_poly.type
_entity_poly.pdbx_seq_one_letter_code
_entity_poly.pdbx_strand_id
1 'polypeptide(L)'
;MKKTLIHIVFLFAALLSRAQTPFGNEWINYNQQYYTIKVHEQGLYRIGYSTLLEAGVPLGSFDPRSFQVFHRGEEQPIIVRNEQSGLFQPGDYILFYGERNDGQLDEELYKGAPF
;
A
#
# COMPACT_ATOMS: atom_id res chain seq x y z
N MET A 1 23.55 44.63 -6.67
CA MET A 1 22.09 44.57 -6.42
C MET A 1 21.31 43.84 -7.53
N LYS A 2 21.47 44.17 -8.83
CA LYS A 2 20.77 43.43 -9.90
C LYS A 2 21.20 41.95 -10.04
N LYS A 3 22.49 41.66 -9.91
CA LYS A 3 23.03 40.28 -10.00
C LYS A 3 22.59 39.41 -8.82
N THR A 4 22.55 39.98 -7.61
CA THR A 4 22.09 39.26 -6.41
C THR A 4 20.61 38.88 -6.51
N LEU A 5 19.77 39.72 -7.14
CA LEU A 5 18.36 39.40 -7.39
C LEU A 5 18.19 38.16 -8.29
N ILE A 6 19.00 38.02 -9.34
CA ILE A 6 18.95 36.86 -10.26
C ILE A 6 19.27 35.55 -9.53
N HIS A 7 20.26 35.56 -8.64
CA HIS A 7 20.64 34.37 -7.86
C HIS A 7 19.52 33.97 -6.89
N ILE A 8 18.85 34.94 -6.27
CA ILE A 8 17.72 34.68 -5.38
C ILE A 8 16.53 34.10 -6.17
N VAL A 9 16.26 34.62 -7.37
CA VAL A 9 15.21 34.09 -8.26
C VAL A 9 15.54 32.66 -8.70
N PHE A 10 16.78 32.36 -9.08
CA PHE A 10 17.19 31.00 -9.44
C PHE A 10 17.11 30.02 -8.27
N LEU A 11 17.50 30.45 -7.06
CA LEU A 11 17.39 29.63 -5.85
C LEU A 11 15.91 29.33 -5.53
N PHE A 12 15.04 30.33 -5.66
CA PHE A 12 13.60 30.17 -5.42
C PHE A 12 12.95 29.27 -6.48
N ALA A 13 13.32 29.41 -7.75
CA ALA A 13 12.85 28.53 -8.83
C ALA A 13 13.30 27.07 -8.62
N ALA A 14 14.53 26.84 -8.17
CA ALA A 14 15.04 25.50 -7.87
C ALA A 14 14.27 24.82 -6.73
N LEU A 15 13.79 25.58 -5.73
CA LEU A 15 12.96 25.06 -4.64
C LEU A 15 11.53 24.69 -5.09
N LEU A 16 11.06 25.23 -6.22
CA LEU A 16 9.74 24.92 -6.79
C LEU A 16 9.78 23.74 -7.78
N SER A 17 10.97 23.31 -8.20
CA SER A 17 11.16 22.18 -9.11
C SER A 17 10.75 20.85 -8.47
N ARG A 18 9.73 20.19 -9.02
CA ARG A 18 9.33 18.82 -8.65
C ARG A 18 9.95 17.83 -9.64
N ALA A 19 11.23 17.51 -9.45
CA ALA A 19 11.96 16.58 -10.33
C ALA A 19 11.86 15.10 -9.88
N GLN A 20 11.41 14.84 -8.66
CA GLN A 20 11.20 13.49 -8.15
C GLN A 20 9.77 13.06 -8.46
N THR A 21 9.53 12.48 -9.63
CA THR A 21 8.25 11.83 -9.94
C THR A 21 8.21 10.50 -9.19
N PRO A 22 7.19 10.24 -8.35
CA PRO A 22 7.03 8.91 -7.79
C PRO A 22 6.79 7.91 -8.93
N PHE A 23 7.49 6.78 -8.86
CA PHE A 23 7.38 5.67 -9.80
C PHE A 23 6.19 4.75 -9.48
N GLY A 24 5.53 4.93 -8.33
CA GLY A 24 4.40 4.12 -7.87
C GLY A 24 4.80 2.92 -7.01
N ASN A 25 6.09 2.72 -6.76
CA ASN A 25 6.64 1.61 -5.98
C ASN A 25 7.14 2.04 -4.60
N GLU A 26 6.86 3.26 -4.17
CA GLU A 26 7.35 3.85 -2.92
C GLU A 26 6.82 3.14 -1.66
N TRP A 27 5.69 2.45 -1.80
CA TRP A 27 5.08 1.63 -0.73
C TRP A 27 5.85 0.33 -0.46
N ILE A 28 6.78 -0.06 -1.34
CA ILE A 28 7.55 -1.29 -1.22
C ILE A 28 8.77 -1.06 -0.33
N ASN A 29 8.81 -1.76 0.80
CA ASN A 29 9.97 -1.88 1.66
C ASN A 29 10.62 -3.26 1.46
N TYR A 30 11.77 -3.28 0.80
CA TYR A 30 12.48 -4.52 0.48
C TYR A 30 12.97 -5.33 1.68
N ASN A 31 12.95 -4.76 2.88
CA ASN A 31 13.28 -5.47 4.12
C ASN A 31 12.04 -6.10 4.80
N GLN A 32 10.86 -5.99 4.19
CA GLN A 32 9.61 -6.57 4.67
C GLN A 32 9.18 -7.77 3.82
N GLN A 33 8.43 -8.67 4.43
CA GLN A 33 7.79 -9.79 3.75
C GLN A 33 6.33 -9.43 3.42
N TYR A 34 5.94 -9.66 2.17
CA TYR A 34 4.61 -9.37 1.65
C TYR A 34 3.83 -10.66 1.36
N TYR A 35 2.53 -10.60 1.59
CA TYR A 35 1.59 -11.68 1.29
C TYR A 35 0.50 -11.15 0.36
N THR A 36 0.09 -11.94 -0.63
CA THR A 36 -0.90 -11.53 -1.63
C THR A 36 -2.26 -12.11 -1.29
N ILE A 37 -3.28 -11.24 -1.30
CA ILE A 37 -4.68 -11.62 -1.14
C ILE A 37 -5.35 -11.50 -2.50
N LYS A 38 -5.98 -12.59 -2.97
CA LYS A 38 -6.77 -12.56 -4.21
C LYS A 38 -8.20 -12.16 -3.90
N VAL A 39 -8.63 -11.03 -4.45
CA VAL A 39 -10.00 -10.50 -4.32
C VAL A 39 -10.76 -10.77 -5.61
N HIS A 40 -11.79 -11.61 -5.55
CA HIS A 40 -12.61 -11.97 -6.71
C HIS A 40 -13.77 -10.99 -6.92
N GLU A 41 -14.40 -10.54 -5.83
CA GLU A 41 -15.55 -9.65 -5.84
C GLU A 41 -15.27 -8.41 -5.01
N GLN A 42 -15.93 -7.30 -5.32
CA GLN A 42 -15.81 -6.11 -4.48
C GLN A 42 -16.66 -6.29 -3.23
N GLY A 43 -16.11 -6.01 -2.05
CA GLY A 43 -16.85 -6.18 -0.80
C GLY A 43 -16.00 -6.19 0.45
N LEU A 44 -16.63 -6.48 1.58
CA LEU A 44 -15.97 -6.55 2.88
C LEU A 44 -15.39 -7.96 3.11
N TYR A 45 -14.08 -8.04 3.34
CA TYR A 45 -13.35 -9.28 3.54
C TYR A 45 -12.84 -9.41 4.97
N ARG A 46 -12.94 -10.62 5.51
CA ARG A 46 -12.37 -11.01 6.81
C ARG A 46 -11.27 -12.04 6.60
N ILE A 47 -10.07 -11.75 7.09
CA ILE A 47 -8.95 -12.72 7.13
C ILE A 47 -8.71 -13.09 8.59
N GLY A 48 -8.91 -14.36 8.92
CA GLY A 48 -8.73 -14.87 10.27
C GLY A 48 -7.32 -15.42 10.53
N TYR A 49 -7.07 -15.72 11.80
CA TYR A 49 -5.83 -16.35 12.28
C TYR A 49 -5.40 -17.57 11.47
N SER A 50 -6.28 -18.55 11.23
CA SER A 50 -5.93 -19.80 10.52
C SER A 50 -5.47 -19.53 9.10
N THR A 51 -6.12 -18.63 8.37
CA THR A 51 -5.74 -18.27 7.00
C THR A 51 -4.34 -17.66 6.94
N LEU A 52 -3.98 -16.78 7.88
CA LEU A 52 -2.64 -16.21 7.94
C LEU A 52 -1.59 -17.25 8.35
N LEU A 53 -1.94 -18.15 9.28
CA LEU A 53 -1.06 -19.23 9.70
C LEU A 53 -0.77 -20.21 8.55
N GLU A 54 -1.81 -20.61 7.80
CA GLU A 54 -1.69 -21.47 6.63
C GLU A 54 -0.88 -20.82 5.49
N ALA A 55 -0.98 -19.49 5.35
CA ALA A 55 -0.16 -18.71 4.42
C ALA A 55 1.31 -18.57 4.86
N GLY A 56 1.66 -19.02 6.07
CA GLY A 56 3.03 -18.96 6.60
C GLY A 56 3.39 -17.63 7.28
N VAL A 57 2.40 -16.80 7.62
CA VAL A 57 2.65 -15.56 8.37
C VAL A 57 3.18 -15.90 9.77
N PRO A 58 4.30 -15.31 10.21
CA PRO A 58 4.90 -15.59 11.53
C PRO A 58 4.12 -14.88 12.65
N LEU A 59 2.87 -15.32 12.87
CA LEU A 59 1.97 -14.78 13.88
C LEU A 59 2.60 -14.97 15.28
N GLY A 60 3.05 -13.87 15.90
CA GLY A 60 3.73 -13.87 17.19
C GLY A 60 5.13 -13.23 17.17
N SER A 61 5.69 -12.93 16.00
CA SER A 61 6.98 -12.22 15.89
C SER A 61 6.85 -10.70 15.75
N PHE A 62 5.63 -10.17 15.70
CA PHE A 62 5.34 -8.75 15.52
C PHE A 62 4.02 -8.35 16.19
N ASP A 63 3.83 -7.05 16.40
CA ASP A 63 2.60 -6.47 16.93
C ASP A 63 1.49 -6.50 15.86
N PRO A 64 0.34 -7.14 16.09
CA PRO A 64 -0.75 -7.21 15.11
C PRO A 64 -1.29 -5.85 14.67
N ARG A 65 -1.07 -4.79 15.44
CA ARG A 65 -1.45 -3.42 15.05
C ARG A 65 -0.59 -2.87 13.91
N SER A 66 0.50 -3.54 13.55
CA SER A 66 1.36 -3.18 12.42
C SER A 66 0.94 -3.83 11.10
N PHE A 67 -0.21 -4.52 11.05
CA PHE A 67 -0.72 -5.01 9.77
C PHE A 67 -1.00 -3.83 8.84
N GLN A 68 -0.68 -4.02 7.56
CA GLN A 68 -0.97 -3.07 6.49
C GLN A 68 -1.52 -3.86 5.31
N VAL A 69 -2.49 -3.28 4.62
CA VAL A 69 -3.01 -3.82 3.36
C VAL A 69 -2.82 -2.75 2.31
N PHE A 70 -2.26 -3.12 1.17
CA PHE A 70 -2.04 -2.20 0.07
C PHE A 70 -2.84 -2.66 -1.15
N HIS A 71 -3.44 -1.71 -1.84
CA HIS A 71 -4.05 -1.90 -3.15
C HIS A 71 -3.53 -0.79 -4.07
N ARG A 72 -2.95 -1.17 -5.22
CA ARG A 72 -2.36 -0.22 -6.19
C ARG A 72 -1.33 0.76 -5.61
N GLY A 73 -0.58 0.30 -4.61
CA GLY A 73 0.42 1.10 -3.91
C GLY A 73 -0.13 2.09 -2.89
N GLU A 74 -1.43 2.07 -2.64
CA GLU A 74 -2.07 2.88 -1.60
C GLU A 74 -2.48 1.99 -0.41
N GLU A 75 -2.18 2.46 0.80
CA GLU A 75 -2.58 1.79 2.03
C GLU A 75 -4.10 1.87 2.21
N GLN A 76 -4.72 0.71 2.44
CA GLN A 76 -6.15 0.56 2.58
C GLN A 76 -6.54 0.59 4.05
N PRO A 77 -7.66 1.25 4.42
CA PRO A 77 -8.17 1.20 5.78
C PRO A 77 -8.49 -0.23 6.21
N ILE A 78 -7.97 -0.64 7.36
CA ILE A 78 -8.24 -1.95 7.95
C ILE A 78 -8.72 -1.83 9.39
N ILE A 79 -9.47 -2.83 9.83
CA ILE A 79 -9.78 -3.05 11.25
C ILE A 79 -9.10 -4.34 11.67
N VAL A 80 -8.18 -4.24 12.62
CA VAL A 80 -7.62 -5.40 13.31
C VAL A 80 -8.41 -5.61 14.59
N ARG A 81 -9.16 -6.71 14.66
CA ARG A 81 -9.81 -7.15 15.89
C ARG A 81 -8.85 -8.09 16.61
N ASN A 82 -8.36 -7.59 17.75
CA ASN A 82 -7.46 -8.28 18.67
C ASN A 82 -7.96 -7.98 20.08
N GLU A 83 -8.63 -8.93 20.73
CA GLU A 83 -9.44 -8.61 21.90
C GLU A 83 -8.62 -8.19 23.13
N GLN A 84 -7.35 -8.59 23.29
CA GLN A 84 -6.62 -8.19 24.52
C GLN A 84 -5.09 -8.43 24.63
N SER A 85 -4.37 -8.93 23.63
CA SER A 85 -3.08 -9.60 23.92
C SER A 85 -1.85 -9.03 23.24
N GLY A 86 -1.98 -8.04 22.33
CA GLY A 86 -0.84 -7.58 21.53
C GLY A 86 -0.22 -8.70 20.68
N LEU A 87 -0.92 -9.82 20.55
CA LEU A 87 -0.56 -11.03 19.82
C LEU A 87 -1.78 -11.47 19.03
N PHE A 88 -1.60 -11.82 17.75
CA PHE A 88 -2.71 -12.26 16.92
C PHE A 88 -3.06 -13.70 17.30
N GLN A 89 -4.26 -13.95 17.83
CA GLN A 89 -4.68 -15.22 18.43
C GLN A 89 -5.85 -15.86 17.67
N PRO A 90 -6.12 -17.16 17.88
CA PRO A 90 -7.32 -17.81 17.35
C PRO A 90 -8.60 -17.04 17.73
N GLY A 91 -9.37 -16.62 16.73
CA GLY A 91 -10.56 -15.76 16.88
C GLY A 91 -10.36 -14.35 16.32
N ASP A 92 -9.12 -13.86 16.32
CA ASP A 92 -8.76 -12.55 15.76
C ASP A 92 -8.88 -12.52 14.25
N TYR A 93 -9.06 -11.31 13.73
CA TYR A 93 -9.19 -11.09 12.29
C TYR A 93 -8.83 -9.69 11.84
N ILE A 94 -8.44 -9.61 10.57
CA ILE A 94 -8.31 -8.37 9.81
C ILE A 94 -9.57 -8.22 8.97
N LEU A 95 -10.18 -7.05 9.01
CA LEU A 95 -11.32 -6.67 8.17
C LEU A 95 -10.90 -5.53 7.25
N PHE A 96 -11.19 -5.65 5.97
CA PHE A 96 -10.88 -4.63 4.97
C PHE A 96 -11.90 -4.67 3.83
N TYR A 97 -12.05 -3.55 3.12
CA TYR A 97 -12.81 -3.53 1.87
C TYR A 97 -11.89 -3.90 0.72
N GLY A 98 -12.20 -5.00 0.05
CA GLY A 98 -11.44 -5.51 -1.08
C GLY A 98 -12.04 -5.02 -2.39
N GLU A 99 -11.17 -4.53 -3.27
CA GLU A 99 -11.52 -4.21 -4.64
C GLU A 99 -10.98 -5.28 -5.59
N ARG A 100 -11.81 -5.73 -6.53
CA ARG A 100 -11.37 -6.64 -7.58
C ARG A 100 -10.44 -5.90 -8.55
N ASN A 101 -9.56 -6.64 -9.22
CA ASN A 101 -8.80 -6.07 -10.32
C ASN A 101 -9.74 -5.69 -11.48
N ASP A 102 -9.81 -4.40 -11.81
CA ASP A 102 -10.62 -3.86 -12.91
C ASP A 102 -9.82 -3.56 -14.19
N GLY A 103 -8.51 -3.82 -14.20
CA GLY A 103 -7.64 -3.58 -15.34
C GLY A 103 -7.14 -2.13 -15.52
N GLN A 104 -7.44 -1.19 -14.60
CA GLN A 104 -7.00 0.21 -14.70
C GLN A 104 -5.49 0.37 -14.91
N LEU A 105 -4.66 -0.48 -14.30
CA LEU A 105 -3.20 -0.43 -14.46
C LEU A 105 -2.75 -0.81 -15.88
N ASP A 106 -3.54 -1.61 -16.59
CA ASP A 106 -3.23 -2.05 -17.95
C ASP A 106 -3.80 -1.10 -19.01
N GLU A 107 -4.63 -0.12 -18.62
CA GLU A 107 -5.34 0.78 -19.55
C GLU A 107 -4.37 1.48 -20.53
N GLU A 108 -3.22 1.93 -20.04
CA GLU A 108 -2.22 2.61 -20.87
C GLU A 108 -1.59 1.70 -21.93
N LEU A 109 -1.50 0.39 -21.68
CA LEU A 109 -0.96 -0.58 -22.62
C LEU A 109 -1.86 -0.74 -23.87
N TYR A 110 -3.14 -0.39 -23.75
CA TYR A 110 -4.13 -0.56 -24.82
C TYR A 110 -4.53 0.75 -25.52
N LYS A 111 -3.97 1.90 -25.12
CA LYS A 111 -4.20 3.18 -25.81
C LYS A 111 -3.57 3.14 -27.21
N GLY A 112 -4.41 3.02 -28.25
CA GLY A 112 -3.98 3.02 -29.66
C GLY A 112 -4.01 1.66 -30.37
N ALA A 113 -4.52 0.61 -29.73
CA ALA A 113 -4.78 -0.65 -30.41
C ALA A 113 -5.92 -0.47 -31.45
N PRO A 114 -5.71 -0.80 -32.74
CA PRO A 114 -6.81 -0.84 -33.70
C PRO A 114 -7.74 -1.99 -33.33
N PHE A 115 -9.02 -1.68 -33.07
CA PHE A 115 -10.09 -2.68 -32.94
C PHE A 115 -10.56 -3.12 -34.33
#